data_AF-A0A7G7SWT0-F1
#
_entry.id   AF-A0A7G7SWT0-F1
#
_cell.length_a   1.000
_cell.length_b   1.000
_cell.length_c   1.000
_cell.angle_alpha   90.00
_cell.angle_beta   90.00
_cell.angle_gamma   90.00
#
_symmetry.space_group_name_H-M   'P 1'
#
loop_
_entity.id
_entity.type
_entity.pdbx_description
1 polymer ?
#
loop_
_entity_poly.entity_id
_entity_poly.type
_entity_poly.pdbx_seq_one_letter_code
_entity_poly.pdbx_strand_id
1 'polypeptide(L)' 'MNIHPNDKLAAIQWAVEQARQAAASDELVRLNILPALQQLRDDAQREARGG' A
#
# COMPACT_ATOMS: atom_id res chain seq x y z
N MET A 1 12.55 -17.10 1.72
CA MET A 1 11.29 -16.88 0.96
C MET A 1 11.50 -15.64 0.11
N ASN A 2 11.89 -15.80 -1.16
CA ASN A 2 12.14 -14.65 -2.04
C ASN A 2 10.78 -14.16 -2.56
N ILE A 3 10.13 -13.28 -1.80
CA ILE A 3 8.84 -12.69 -2.19
C ILE A 3 9.10 -11.90 -3.46
N HIS A 4 8.46 -12.27 -4.57
CA HIS A 4 8.68 -11.60 -5.85
C HIS A 4 8.30 -10.11 -5.68
N PRO A 5 9.02 -9.16 -6.32
CA PRO A 5 8.70 -7.73 -6.21
C PRO A 5 7.23 -7.42 -6.53
N ASN A 6 6.64 -8.19 -7.46
CA ASN A 6 5.22 -8.11 -7.80
C ASN A 6 4.29 -8.63 -6.71
N ASP A 7 4.66 -9.68 -5.97
CA ASP A 7 3.86 -10.18 -4.84
C ASP A 7 3.86 -9.17 -3.68
N LYS A 8 5.02 -8.55 -3.42
CA LYS A 8 5.15 -7.44 -2.46
C LYS A 8 4.25 -6.27 -2.86
N LEU A 9 4.28 -5.88 -4.14
CA LEU A 9 3.43 -4.81 -4.66
C LEU A 9 1.94 -5.15 -4.55
N ALA A 10 1.54 -6.37 -4.90
CA ALA A 10 0.15 -6.82 -4.80
C ALA A 10 -0.35 -6.81 -3.35
N ALA A 11 0.46 -7.24 -2.39
CA ALA A 11 0.12 -7.18 -0.97
C ALA A 11 -0.08 -5.74 -0.48
N ILE A 12 0.77 -4.81 -0.92
CA ILE A 12 0.67 -3.39 -0.55
C ILE A 12 -0.55 -2.73 -1.20
N GLN A 13 -0.86 -3.07 -2.46
CA GLN A 13 -2.08 -2.60 -3.13
C GLN A 13 -3.33 -3.06 -2.40
N TRP A 14 -3.39 -4.34 -2.01
CA TRP A 14 -4.49 -4.88 -1.21
C TRP A 14 -4.63 -4.14 0.14
N ALA A 15 -3.52 -3.85 0.82
CA ALA A 15 -3.54 -3.10 2.08
C ALA A 15 -4.07 -1.66 1.91
N VAL A 16 -3.73 -0.98 0.80
CA VAL A 16 -4.26 0.35 0.47
C VAL A 16 -5.78 0.30 0.26
N GLU A 17 -6.30 -0.70 -0.43
CA GLU A 17 -7.74 -0.83 -0.65
C GLU A 17 -8.51 -1.09 0.65
N GLN A 18 -7.98 -1.95 1.52
CA GLN A 18 -8.54 -2.19 2.85
C GLN A 18 -8.51 -0.91 3.71
N ALA A 19 -7.40 -0.18 3.70
CA ALA A 19 -7.29 1.09 4.42
C ALA A 19 -8.24 2.15 3.85
N ARG A 20 -8.53 2.13 2.55
CA ARG A 20 -9.51 3.03 1.92
C ARG A 20 -10.93 2.74 2.37
N GLN A 21 -11.29 1.45 2.52
CA GLN A 21 -12.59 1.05 3.07
C GLN A 21 -12.70 1.44 4.54
N ALA A 22 -11.66 1.20 5.34
CA ALA A 22 -11.63 1.59 6.75
C ALA A 22 -11.66 3.12 6.93
N ALA A 23 -11.00 3.88 6.05
CA ALA A 23 -11.00 5.34 6.06
C ALA A 23 -12.39 5.98 5.86
N ALA A 24 -13.38 5.21 5.37
CA ALA A 24 -14.77 5.67 5.28
C ALA A 24 -15.47 5.76 6.64
N SER A 25 -15.01 5.00 7.63
CA SER A 25 -15.59 4.93 8.98
C SER A 25 -14.61 5.38 10.08
N ASP A 26 -13.32 5.40 9.78
CA ASP A 26 -12.25 5.78 10.70
C ASP A 26 -11.42 6.94 10.13
N GLU A 27 -11.61 8.12 10.73
CA GLU A 27 -10.93 9.34 10.31
C GLU A 27 -9.42 9.32 10.62
N LEU A 28 -8.97 8.60 11.65
CA LEU A 28 -7.55 8.44 11.95
C LEU A 28 -6.87 7.60 10.88
N VAL A 29 -7.54 6.55 10.40
CA VAL A 29 -7.05 5.75 9.27
C VAL A 29 -6.97 6.60 8.00
N ARG A 30 -7.98 7.43 7.73
CA ARG A 30 -8.00 8.34 6.58
C ARG A 30 -6.84 9.33 6.58
N LEU A 31 -6.54 9.92 7.74
CA LEU A 31 -5.56 11.01 7.86
C LEU A 31 -4.12 10.51 8.01
N ASN A 32 -3.90 9.38 8.68
CA ASN A 32 -2.55 8.90 9.01
C ASN A 32 -2.14 7.66 8.21
N ILE A 33 -3.05 6.70 8.03
CA ILE A 33 -2.71 5.36 7.54
C ILE A 33 -2.80 5.28 6.01
N LEU A 34 -3.87 5.81 5.43
CA LEU A 34 -4.08 5.82 3.99
C LEU A 34 -2.95 6.53 3.22
N PRO A 35 -2.52 7.75 3.58
CA PRO A 35 -1.40 8.40 2.87
C PRO A 35 -0.08 7.65 3.03
N ALA A 36 0.21 7.10 4.23
CA ALA A 36 1.44 6.32 4.45
C ALA A 36 1.48 5.04 3.60
N LEU A 37 0.35 4.32 3.47
CA LEU A 37 0.25 3.13 2.62
C LEU A 37 0.33 3.47 1.13
N GLN A 38 -0.22 4.63 0.71
CA GLN A 38 -0.08 5.10 -0.67
C GLN A 38 1.37 5.42 -1.02
N GLN A 39 2.11 6.05 -0.11
CA GLN A 39 3.55 6.26 -0.31
C GLN A 39 4.33 4.95 -0.40
N LEU A 40 4.04 4.00 0.50
CA LEU A 40 4.67 2.68 0.49
C LEU A 40 4.41 1.90 -0.82
N ARG A 41 3.20 2.03 -1.38
CA ARG A 41 2.85 1.47 -2.69
C ARG A 41 3.68 2.10 -3.80
N ASP A 42 3.80 3.41 -3.81
CA ASP A 42 4.49 4.14 -4.86
C ASP A 42 6.00 3.82 -4.86
N ASP A 43 6.59 3.66 -3.68
CA ASP A 43 7.98 3.23 -3.53
C ASP A 43 8.16 1.77 -3.96
N ALA A 44 7.29 0.86 -3.53
CA ALA A 44 7.33 -0.54 -3.98
C ALA A 44 7.12 -0.69 -5.49
N GLN A 45 6.30 0.18 -6.10
CA GLN A 45 6.09 0.20 -7.54
C GLN A 45 7.31 0.74 -8.29
N ARG A 46 8.03 1.71 -7.73
CA ARG A 46 9.31 2.18 -8.28
C ARG A 46 10.38 1.09 -8.21
N GLU A 47 10.49 0.38 -7.08
CA GLU A 47 11.38 -0.77 -6.93
C GLU A 47 11.09 -1.87 -7.96
N ALA A 48 9.80 -2.20 -8.16
CA ALA A 48 9.39 -3.23 -9.12
C ALA A 48 9.62 -2.82 -10.60
N ARG A 49 9.70 -1.52 -10.91
CA ARG A 49 9.95 -1.01 -12.27
C ARG A 49 11.43 -0.74 -12.58
N GLY A 50 12.24 -0.52 -11.56
CA GLY A 50 13.68 -0.27 -11.67
C GLY A 50 14.55 -1.51 -11.55
N GLY A 51 13.95 -2.69 -11.32
CA GLY A 51 14.60 -3.99 -11.26
C GLY A 51 14.70 -4.68 -12.61
#